data_AF-B2NIH5-F1
#
_entry.id   AF-B2NIH5-F1
#
_cell.length_a   1.000
_cell.length_b   1.000
_cell.length_c   1.000
_cell.angle_alpha   90.00
_cell.angle_beta   90.00
_cell.angle_gamma   90.00
#
_symmetry.space_group_name_H-M   'P 1'
#
loop_
_entity.id
_entity.type
_entity.pdbx_description
1 polymer ?
#
loop_
_entity_poly.entity_id
_entity_poly.type
_entity_poly.pdbx_seq_one_letter_code
_entity_poly.pdbx_strand_id
1 'polypeptide(L)' 'MRKLNPALEFRDFIQVLKDEDDLIEITEEIDPNLEVGAIMRKAYESHLPAPLF' A
#
# COMPACT_ATOMS: atom_id res chain seq x y z
N MET A 1 -7.68 5.74 -22.50
CA MET A 1 -7.27 5.72 -21.08
C MET A 1 -6.15 6.72 -20.87
N ARG A 2 -6.11 7.39 -19.71
CA ARG A 2 -4.98 8.26 -19.34
C ARG A 2 -3.76 7.40 -19.04
N LYS A 3 -2.56 7.82 -19.46
CA LYS A 3 -1.30 7.18 -19.06
C LYS A 3 -0.96 7.61 -17.64
N LEU A 4 -0.62 6.67 -16.77
CA LEU A 4 -0.18 6.93 -15.40
C LEU A 4 1.18 7.65 -15.39
N ASN A 5 1.36 8.55 -14.41
CA ASN A 5 2.60 9.27 -14.14
C ASN A 5 2.97 9.16 -12.64
N PRO A 6 3.39 7.98 -12.17
CA PRO A 6 3.59 7.69 -10.74
C PRO A 6 4.68 8.55 -10.09
N ALA A 7 5.61 9.11 -10.87
CA ALA A 7 6.65 10.00 -10.36
C ALA A 7 6.12 11.41 -10.00
N LEU A 8 5.00 11.84 -10.59
CA LEU A 8 4.41 13.16 -10.37
C LEU A 8 3.08 13.13 -9.63
N GLU A 9 2.40 11.99 -9.61
CA GLU A 9 1.08 11.83 -9.00
C GLU A 9 1.05 10.65 -8.04
N PHE A 10 0.84 10.92 -6.75
CA PHE A 10 0.83 9.89 -5.71
C PHE A 10 -0.29 8.85 -5.91
N ARG A 11 -1.45 9.25 -6.44
CA ARG A 11 -2.53 8.31 -6.77
C ARG A 11 -2.14 7.35 -7.90
N ASP A 12 -1.39 7.84 -8.89
CA ASP A 12 -0.86 6.99 -9.95
C ASP A 12 0.22 6.04 -9.40
N PHE A 13 1.03 6.48 -8.45
CA PHE A 13 1.98 5.61 -7.75
C PHE A 13 1.28 4.44 -7.05
N ILE A 14 0.22 4.70 -6.28
CA ILE A 14 -0.59 3.64 -5.65
C ILE A 14 -1.20 2.71 -6.71
N GLN A 15 -1.70 3.25 -7.82
CA GLN A 15 -2.27 2.45 -8.90
C GLN A 15 -1.22 1.51 -9.52
N VAL A 16 0.00 2.00 -9.75
CA VAL A 16 1.10 1.17 -10.26
C VAL A 16 1.46 0.05 -9.29
N LEU A 17 1.52 0.32 -7.97
CA LEU A 17 1.74 -0.75 -6.98
C LEU A 17 0.64 -1.82 -7.04
N LYS A 18 -0.62 -1.42 -7.20
CA LYS A 18 -1.75 -2.34 -7.35
C LYS A 18 -1.67 -3.16 -8.64
N ASP A 19 -1.29 -2.54 -9.76
CA ASP A 19 -1.17 -3.20 -11.06
C ASP A 19 0.02 -4.18 -11.09
N GLU A 20 1.03 -4.00 -10.23
CA GLU A 20 2.22 -4.84 -10.10
C GLU A 20 2.13 -5.89 -8.96
N ASP A 21 0.95 -6.10 -8.38
CA ASP A 21 0.70 -7.00 -7.23
C ASP A 21 1.56 -6.68 -5.99
N ASP A 22 2.01 -5.42 -5.85
CA ASP A 22 2.82 -4.90 -4.73
C ASP A 22 2.00 -4.00 -3.76
N LEU A 23 0.66 -4.09 -3.83
CA LEU A 23 -0.26 -3.44 -2.91
C LEU A 23 -1.32 -4.41 -2.38
N ILE A 24 -1.60 -4.36 -1.08
CA ILE A 24 -2.74 -5.04 -0.45
C ILE A 24 -3.69 -4.00 0.14
N GLU A 25 -4.94 -3.99 -0.31
CA GLU A 25 -6.01 -3.20 0.30
C GLU A 25 -6.56 -3.93 1.53
N ILE A 26 -6.53 -3.26 2.68
CA ILE A 26 -7.08 -3.76 3.95
C ILE A 26 -8.37 -2.97 4.21
N THR A 27 -9.52 -3.58 3.93
CA THR A 27 -10.83 -2.92 4.07
C THR A 27 -11.54 -3.23 5.39
N GLU A 28 -10.97 -4.12 6.21
CA GLU A 28 -11.42 -4.37 7.58
C GLU A 28 -10.96 -3.23 8.50
N GLU A 29 -11.72 -2.98 9.57
CA GLU A 29 -11.36 -1.95 10.56
C GLU A 29 -10.03 -2.29 11.25
N ILE A 30 -9.14 -1.30 11.35
CA ILE A 30 -7.81 -1.40 11.98
C ILE A 30 -7.65 -0.28 13.00
N ASP A 31 -7.04 -0.58 14.16
CA ASP A 31 -6.72 0.37 15.21
C ASP A 31 -5.48 1.22 14.83
N PRO A 32 -5.59 2.56 14.75
CA PRO A 32 -4.43 3.41 14.50
C PRO A 32 -3.40 3.34 15.64
N ASN A 33 -3.80 2.96 16.86
CA ASN A 33 -2.91 2.78 17.98
C ASN A 33 -2.25 1.39 17.92
N LEU A 34 -0.99 1.38 17.47
CA LEU A 34 -0.09 0.23 17.36
C LEU A 34 -0.42 -0.79 16.26
N GLU A 35 -1.67 -1.06 15.90
CA GLU A 35 -1.99 -2.11 14.91
C GLU A 35 -1.46 -1.77 13.51
N VAL A 36 -1.69 -0.53 13.04
CA VAL A 36 -1.08 -0.03 11.78
C VAL A 36 0.44 -0.21 11.80
N GLY A 37 1.09 0.17 12.91
CA GLY A 37 2.53 0.04 13.08
C GLY A 37 3.01 -1.41 13.06
N ALA A 38 2.28 -2.33 13.70
CA ALA A 38 2.59 -3.75 13.73
C ALA A 38 2.49 -4.39 12.34
N ILE A 39 1.44 -4.06 11.58
CA ILE A 39 1.25 -4.55 10.20
C ILE A 39 2.37 -4.03 9.30
N MET A 40 2.64 -2.71 9.33
CA MET A 40 3.74 -2.10 8.58
C MET A 40 5.09 -2.73 8.93
N ARG A 41 5.34 -2.99 10.22
CA ARG A 41 6.61 -3.57 10.68
C ARG A 41 6.84 -4.96 10.10
N LYS A 42 5.80 -5.81 10.11
CA LYS A 42 5.83 -7.14 9.49
C LYS A 42 6.02 -7.05 7.97
N ALA A 43 5.34 -6.12 7.30
CA ALA A 43 5.47 -5.91 5.87
C ALA A 43 6.93 -5.59 5.48
N TYR A 44 7.59 -4.68 6.21
CA TYR A 44 9.00 -4.39 5.99
C TYR A 44 9.94 -5.57 6.28
N GLU A 45 9.74 -6.27 7.39
CA GLU A 45 10.62 -7.38 7.80
C GLU A 45 10.52 -8.59 6.87
N SER A 46 9.33 -8.82 6.32
CA SER A 46 9.04 -9.97 5.46
C SER A 46 9.03 -9.63 3.97
N HIS A 47 9.34 -8.39 3.59
CA HIS A 47 9.30 -7.90 2.20
C HIS A 47 7.94 -8.18 1.53
N LEU A 48 6.85 -7.86 2.22
CA LEU A 48 5.49 -8.02 1.72
C LEU A 48 5.06 -6.78 0.92
N PRO A 49 4.02 -6.90 0.08
CA PRO A 49 3.33 -5.78 -0.56
C PRO A 49 2.97 -4.65 0.41
N ALA A 50 2.90 -3.43 -0.10
CA ALA A 50 2.54 -2.26 0.70
C ALA A 50 1.06 -2.35 1.15
N PRO A 51 0.76 -2.22 2.46
CA PRO A 51 -0.62 -2.19 2.93
C PRO A 51 -1.25 -0.81 2.70
N LEU A 52 -2.44 -0.79 2.13
CA LEU A 52 -3.32 0.39 2.06
C LEU A 52 -4.49 0.15 3.02
N PHE A 53 -4.44 0.82 4.16
CA PHE A 53 -5.50 0.85 5.18
C PHE A 53 -6.57 1.89 4.83
#